data_AF-A0A920HHU6-F1
#
_entry.id   AF-A0A920HHU6-F1
#
_cell.length_a   1.000
_cell.length_b   1.000
_cell.length_c   1.000
_cell.angle_alpha   90.00
_cell.angle_beta   90.00
_cell.angle_gamma   90.00
#
_symmetry.space_group_name_H-M   'P 1'
#
loop_
_entity.id
_entity.type
_entity.pdbx_description
1 polymer ?
#
loop_
_entity_poly.entity_id
_entity_poly.type
_entity_poly.pdbx_seq_one_letter_code
_entity_poly.pdbx_strand_id
1 'polypeptide(L)' 'MARGLNRLILSLFFMFLGPTIVFSAFKNEGHEFYYFVLILGTIFCLMAVYLLYSGIMTIVKSLSEEENNNFQR' A
#
# COMPACT_ATOMS: atom_id res chain seq x y z
N MET A 1 -12.06 -11.12 7.02
CA MET A 1 -11.10 -10.53 7.97
C MET A 1 -9.63 -10.67 7.54
N ALA A 2 -8.99 -11.85 7.69
CA ALA A 2 -7.53 -12.01 7.53
C ALA A 2 -6.93 -11.52 6.21
N ARG A 3 -7.64 -11.68 5.08
CA ARG A 3 -7.15 -11.24 3.75
C ARG A 3 -7.06 -9.70 3.63
N GLY A 4 -7.97 -8.97 4.27
CA GLY A 4 -7.96 -7.50 4.27
C GLY A 4 -6.83 -6.94 5.13
N LEU A 5 -6.64 -7.54 6.31
CA LEU A 5 -5.55 -7.17 7.22
C LEU A 5 -4.16 -7.43 6.61
N ASN A 6 -3.95 -8.59 5.97
CA ASN A 6 -2.69 -8.88 5.29
C ASN A 6 -2.37 -7.89 4.17
N ARG A 7 -3.38 -7.44 3.40
CA ARG A 7 -3.20 -6.41 2.36
C ARG A 7 -2.84 -5.06 2.97
N LEU A 8 -3.41 -4.72 4.13
CA LEU A 8 -3.10 -3.48 4.84
C LEU A 8 -1.65 -3.47 5.35
N ILE A 9 -1.21 -4.54 6.03
CA ILE A 9 0.16 -4.67 6.53
C ILE A 9 1.16 -4.59 5.37
N LEU A 10 0.86 -5.27 4.26
CA LEU A 10 1.70 -5.21 3.06
C LEU A 10 1.75 -3.80 2.45
N SER A 11 0.59 -3.11 2.37
CA SER A 11 0.53 -1.72 1.88
C SER A 11 1.32 -0.77 2.75
N LEU A 12 1.31 -0.96 4.08
CA LEU A 12 2.06 -0.15 5.03
C LEU A 12 3.57 -0.33 4.80
N PHE A 13 4.03 -1.57 4.62
CA PHE A 13 5.43 -1.85 4.32
C PHE A 13 5.88 -1.20 2.99
N PHE A 14 5.03 -1.29 1.97
CA PHE A 14 5.24 -0.63 0.68
C PHE A 14 5.23 0.90 0.77
N MET A 15 4.41 1.48 1.64
CA MET A 15 4.31 2.93 1.86
C MET A 15 5.56 3.50 2.55
N PHE A 16 6.31 2.69 3.30
CA PHE A 16 7.64 3.10 3.76
C PHE A 16 8.70 2.88 2.67
N LEU A 17 8.70 1.72 2.01
CA LEU A 17 9.67 1.39 0.98
C LEU A 17 9.66 2.34 -0.22
N GLY A 18 8.48 2.68 -0.76
CA GLY A 18 8.32 3.56 -1.93
C GLY A 18 9.04 4.90 -1.77
N PRO A 19 8.69 5.73 -0.78
CA PRO A 19 9.37 7.00 -0.55
C PRO A 19 10.84 6.84 -0.13
N THR A 20 11.22 5.77 0.58
CA THR A 20 12.65 5.49 0.85
C THR A 20 13.43 5.28 -0.45
N ILE A 21 12.92 4.49 -1.40
CA ILE A 21 13.55 4.24 -2.70
C ILE A 21 13.66 5.55 -3.50
N VAL A 22 12.57 6.34 -3.54
CA VAL A 22 12.55 7.63 -4.24
C VAL A 22 13.55 8.62 -3.61
N PHE A 23 13.62 8.69 -2.28
CA PHE A 23 14.57 9.53 -1.57
C PHE A 23 16.03 9.11 -1.83
N SER A 24 16.30 7.80 -1.88
CA SER A 24 17.60 7.27 -2.28
C SER A 24 17.96 7.58 -3.73
N ALA A 25 16.98 7.63 -4.64
CA ALA A 25 17.20 8.04 -6.03
C ALA A 25 17.58 9.53 -6.12
N PHE A 26 16.85 10.41 -5.43
CA PHE A 26 17.17 11.85 -5.36
C PHE A 26 18.53 12.16 -4.71
N LYS A 27 19.12 11.24 -3.95
CA LYS A 27 20.51 11.39 -3.46
C LYS A 27 21.57 10.95 -4.47
N ASN A 28 21.19 10.22 -5.52
CA ASN A 28 22.08 9.64 -6.53
C ASN A 28 21.74 10.16 -7.94
N GLU A 29 21.41 11.45 -8.06
CA GLU A 29 20.99 12.12 -9.31
C GLU A 29 22.04 12.07 -10.43
N GLY A 30 23.32 11.88 -10.07
CA GLY A 30 24.44 11.80 -11.03
C GLY A 30 24.66 10.43 -11.67
N HIS A 31 23.87 9.41 -11.32
CA HIS A 31 24.04 8.05 -11.82
C HIS A 31 23.06 7.75 -12.96
N GLU A 32 23.48 7.04 -14.01
CA GLU A 32 22.63 6.72 -15.18
C GLU A 32 21.33 5.98 -14.81
N PHE A 33 21.32 5.26 -13.68
CA PHE A 33 20.16 4.54 -13.16
C PHE A 33 19.16 5.41 -12.37
N TYR A 34 19.43 6.70 -12.19
CA TYR A 34 18.58 7.63 -11.45
C TYR A 34 17.12 7.60 -11.94
N TYR A 35 16.93 7.83 -13.25
CA TYR A 35 15.60 7.84 -13.85
C TYR A 35 14.89 6.50 -13.70
N PHE A 36 15.63 5.39 -13.77
CA PHE A 36 15.06 4.05 -13.63
C PHE A 36 14.53 3.81 -12.22
N VAL A 37 15.32 4.12 -11.18
CA VAL A 37 14.93 3.92 -9.78
C VAL A 37 13.80 4.88 -9.40
N LEU A 38 13.83 6.12 -9.90
CA LEU A 38 12.80 7.12 -9.65
C LEU A 38 11.43 6.66 -10.18
N ILE A 39 11.37 6.20 -11.44
CA ILE A 39 10.15 5.67 -12.04
C ILE A 39 9.65 4.45 -11.27
N LEU A 40 10.54 3.53 -10.92
CA LEU A 40 10.19 2.32 -10.18
C LEU A 40 9.63 2.64 -8.79
N GLY A 41 10.23 3.60 -8.09
CA GLY A 41 9.74 4.11 -6.79
C GLY A 41 8.37 4.78 -6.89
N THR A 42 8.12 5.58 -7.93
CA THR A 42 6.80 6.17 -8.18
C THR A 42 5.74 5.11 -8.43
N ILE A 43 6.03 4.08 -9.24
CA ILE A 43 5.11 2.97 -9.49
C ILE A 43 4.80 2.21 -8.20
N PHE A 44 5.82 1.95 -7.37
CA PHE A 44 5.65 1.33 -6.05
C PHE A 44 4.75 2.15 -5.14
N CYS A 45 4.89 3.48 -5.16
CA CYS A 45 4.06 4.38 -4.37
C CYS A 45 2.59 4.33 -4.82
N LEU A 46 2.32 4.36 -6.13
CA LEU A 46 0.98 4.22 -6.68
C LEU A 46 0.35 2.85 -6.33
N MET A 47 1.13 1.78 -6.41
CA MET A 47 0.70 0.45 -6.00
C MET A 47 0.37 0.39 -4.50
N ALA A 48 1.19 1.01 -3.65
CA ALA A 48 0.96 1.08 -2.21
C ALA A 48 -0.40 1.71 -1.90
N VAL A 49 -0.72 2.84 -2.55
CA VAL A 49 -2.00 3.55 -2.39
C VAL A 49 -3.17 2.67 -2.85
N TYR A 50 -3.03 1.96 -3.97
CA TYR A 50 -4.06 1.04 -4.46
C TYR A 50 -4.33 -0.12 -3.50
N LEU A 51 -3.26 -0.75 -3.00
CA LEU A 51 -3.33 -1.84 -2.00
C LEU A 51 -3.96 -1.37 -0.69
N LEU A 52 -3.61 -0.15 -0.25
CA LEU A 52 -4.17 0.48 0.95
C LEU A 52 -5.68 0.67 0.80
N TYR A 53 -6.13 1.27 -0.30
CA TYR A 53 -7.54 1.48 -0.60
C TYR A 53 -8.32 0.15 -0.61
N SER A 54 -7.80 -0.86 -1.32
CA SER A 54 -8.42 -2.20 -1.38
C SER A 54 -8.46 -2.88 -0.01
N GLY A 55 -7.39 -2.74 0.79
CA GLY A 55 -7.29 -3.30 2.14
C GLY A 55 -8.34 -2.71 3.08
N ILE A 56 -8.45 -1.39 3.12
CA ILE A 56 -9.44 -0.67 3.94
C ILE A 56 -10.86 -1.06 3.52
N MET A 57 -11.17 -1.01 2.23
CA MET A 57 -12.50 -1.37 1.71
C MET A 57 -12.92 -2.79 2.11
N THR A 58 -11.97 -3.73 2.10
CA THR A 58 -12.22 -5.12 2.53
C THR A 58 -12.56 -5.20 4.01
N ILE A 59 -11.87 -4.44 4.86
CA ILE A 59 -12.12 -4.42 6.31
C ILE A 59 -13.47 -3.79 6.61
N VAL A 60 -13.76 -2.62 6.03
CA VAL A 60 -15.04 -1.91 6.21
C VAL A 60 -16.20 -2.82 5.82
N LYS A 61 -16.15 -3.44 4.63
CA LYS A 61 -17.19 -4.36 4.19
C LYS A 61 -17.39 -5.51 5.18
N SER A 62 -16.30 -6.07 5.68
CA SER A 62 -16.38 -7.19 6.61
C SER A 62 -16.91 -6.81 7.99
N LEU A 63 -16.62 -5.60 8.48
CA LEU A 63 -17.18 -5.07 9.72
C LEU A 63 -18.69 -4.86 9.59
N SER A 64 -19.14 -4.26 8.48
CA SER A 64 -20.58 -4.04 8.23
C SER A 64 -21.36 -5.34 8.05
N GLU A 65 -20.75 -6.39 7.47
CA GLU A 65 -21.34 -7.73 7.39
C GLU A 65 -21.43 -8.40 8.76
N GLU A 66 -20.41 -8.26 9.61
CA GLU A 66 -20.40 -8.81 10.97
C GLU A 66 -21.44 -8.14 11.89
N GLU A 67 -21.60 -6.82 11.77
CA GLU A 67 -22.64 -6.06 12.48
C GLU A 67 -24.05 -6.51 12.09
N ASN A 68 -24.33 -6.66 10.79
CA ASN A 68 -25.64 -7.14 10.32
C ASN A 68 -25.95 -8.57 10.81
N ASN A 69 -24.96 -9.47 10.82
CA ASN A 69 -25.16 -10.85 11.29
C ASN A 69 -25.42 -10.93 12.80
N ASN A 70 -24.86 -10.01 13.60
CA ASN A 70 -25.13 -9.96 15.04
C ASN A 70 -26.53 -9.45 15.37
N PHE A 71 -27.11 -8.56 14.55
CA PHE A 71 -28.47 -8.05 14.75
C PHE A 71 -29.57 -9.07 14.37
N GLN A 72 -29.22 -10.09 13.59
CA GLN A 72 -30.12 -11.17 13.14
C GLN A 72 -30.09 -12.40 14.07
N ARG A 73 -29.32 -12.35 15.16
CA ARG A 73 -29.27 -13.37 16.22
C ARG A 73 -29.92 -12.85 17.49
#